data_AF-A0A3N9XIG4-F1
#
_entry.id   AF-A0A3N9XIG4-F1
#
_cell.length_a   1.000
_cell.length_b   1.000
_cell.length_c   1.000
_cell.angle_alpha   90.00
_cell.angle_beta   90.00
_cell.angle_gamma   90.00
#
_symmetry.space_group_name_H-M   'P 1'
#
loop_
_entity.id
_entity.type
_entity.pdbx_description
1 polymer ?
#
loop_
_entity_poly.entity_id
_entity_poly.type
_entity_poly.pdbx_seq_one_letter_code
_entity_poly.pdbx_strand_id
1 'polypeptide(L)' 'ISGWHPLGRRPTYPSGQPRVQLDHILADRHALADLPPVRAVTAPPSTISDHRPLLVDLG' A
#
# COMPACT_ATOMS: atom_id res chain seq x y z
N ILE A 1 19.21 -7.49 -3.90
CA ILE A 1 17.93 -6.77 -3.62
C ILE A 1 16.94 -7.80 -3.07
N SER A 2 16.20 -7.45 -2.03
CA SER A 2 15.64 -8.35 -0.99
C SER A 2 14.56 -9.36 -1.38
N GLY A 3 14.15 -9.46 -2.65
CA GLY A 3 13.11 -10.40 -3.11
C GLY A 3 11.66 -10.02 -2.76
N TRP A 4 11.46 -8.87 -2.12
CA TRP A 4 10.14 -8.31 -1.80
C TRP A 4 9.60 -7.46 -2.95
N HIS A 5 8.30 -7.61 -3.22
CA HIS A 5 7.57 -6.96 -4.29
C HIS A 5 6.46 -6.09 -3.71
N PRO A 6 6.36 -4.80 -4.10
CA PRO A 6 5.29 -3.93 -3.61
C PRO A 6 3.94 -4.32 -4.22
N LEU A 7 2.91 -4.41 -3.38
CA LEU A 7 1.54 -4.73 -3.80
C LEU A 7 0.69 -3.50 -4.13
N GLY A 8 1.14 -2.29 -3.75
CA GLY A 8 0.38 -1.08 -4.01
C GLY A 8 1.19 0.20 -3.89
N ARG A 9 0.75 1.23 -4.63
CA ARG A 9 1.33 2.57 -4.57
C ARG A 9 0.29 3.67 -4.47
N ARG A 10 0.30 4.39 -3.34
CA ARG A 10 -0.47 5.61 -3.07
C ARG A 10 0.29 6.49 -2.09
N PRO A 11 0.29 7.82 -2.29
CA PRO A 11 0.79 8.73 -1.27
C PRO A 11 0.01 8.55 0.03
N THR A 12 0.73 8.38 1.12
CA THR A 12 0.16 8.19 2.46
C THR A 12 0.45 9.36 3.39
N TYR A 13 1.39 10.25 3.05
CA TYR A 13 1.78 11.36 3.91
C TYR A 13 1.96 12.68 3.12
N PRO A 14 1.68 13.85 3.74
CA PRO A 14 0.89 14.02 4.96
C PRO A 14 -0.61 13.78 4.71
N SER A 15 -1.36 13.35 5.73
CA SER A 15 -2.77 12.90 5.60
C SER A 15 -3.69 13.94 4.98
N GLY A 16 -3.53 15.22 5.32
CA GLY A 16 -4.35 16.31 4.76
C GLY A 16 -4.12 16.53 3.26
N GLN A 17 -2.89 16.36 2.78
CA GLN A 17 -2.50 16.56 1.38
C GLN A 17 -1.40 15.55 1.00
N PRO A 18 -1.75 14.29 0.71
CA PRO A 18 -0.76 13.24 0.52
C PRO A 18 0.07 13.48 -0.74
N ARG A 19 1.39 13.46 -0.59
CA ARG A 19 2.35 13.64 -1.69
C ARG A 19 3.46 12.60 -1.73
N VAL A 20 3.76 11.97 -0.59
CA VAL A 20 4.79 10.94 -0.48
C VAL A 20 4.19 9.65 0.08
N GLN A 21 4.76 8.51 -0.30
CA GLN A 21 4.41 7.21 0.27
C GLN A 21 5.51 6.83 1.27
N LEU A 22 5.11 6.58 2.51
CA LEU A 22 6.00 6.08 3.56
C LEU A 22 5.61 4.66 3.98
N ASP A 23 4.34 4.30 3.83
CA ASP A 23 3.79 3.00 4.18
C ASP A 23 3.89 2.02 3.00
N HIS A 24 4.19 0.75 3.31
CA HIS A 24 4.46 -0.27 2.30
C HIS A 24 3.74 -1.57 2.65
N ILE A 25 3.07 -2.14 1.64
CA ILE A 25 2.57 -3.51 1.67
C ILE A 25 3.38 -4.29 0.64
N LEU A 26 4.10 -5.30 1.10
CA LEU A 26 5.03 -6.09 0.31
C LEU A 26 4.67 -7.57 0.39
N ALA A 27 4.86 -8.28 -0.71
CA ALA A 27 4.85 -9.75 -0.75
C ALA A 27 6.24 -10.25 -1.13
N ASP A 28 6.66 -11.38 -0.55
CA ASP A 28 7.84 -12.05 -1.05
C ASP A 28 7.53 -12.72 -2.41
N ARG A 29 8.59 -13.05 -3.17
CA ARG A 29 8.46 -13.61 -4.52
C ARG A 29 7.67 -14.93 -4.58
N HIS A 30 7.67 -15.72 -3.52
CA HIS A 30 6.99 -17.02 -3.48
C HIS A 30 5.51 -16.79 -3.21
N ALA A 31 5.17 -15.93 -2.23
CA ALA A 31 3.79 -15.56 -1.95
C ALA A 31 3.12 -14.85 -3.14
N LEU A 32 3.87 -14.05 -3.92
CA LEU A 32 3.31 -13.31 -5.05
C LEU A 32 2.61 -14.21 -6.09
N ALA A 33 3.11 -15.43 -6.30
CA ALA A 33 2.52 -16.38 -7.24
C ALA A 33 1.17 -16.94 -6.77
N ASP A 34 0.95 -16.98 -5.46
CA ASP A 34 -0.25 -17.57 -4.84
C ASP A 34 -1.29 -16.52 -4.43
N LEU A 35 -0.93 -15.22 -4.47
CA LEU A 35 -1.85 -14.14 -4.13
C LEU A 35 -2.87 -13.90 -5.24
N PRO A 36 -4.16 -13.70 -4.89
CA PRO A 36 -5.12 -13.18 -5.85
C PRO A 36 -4.67 -11.82 -6.39
N PRO A 37 -5.10 -11.44 -7.61
CA PRO A 37 -4.67 -10.19 -8.21
C PRO A 37 -5.12 -8.99 -7.36
N VAL A 38 -4.28 -7.97 -7.30
CA VAL A 38 -4.63 -6.68 -6.71
C VAL A 38 -5.75 -6.06 -7.54
N ARG A 39 -6.92 -5.87 -6.91
CA ARG A 39 -8.09 -5.23 -7.53
C ARG A 39 -8.09 -3.73 -7.36
N ALA A 40 -7.67 -3.25 -6.20
CA ALA A 40 -7.64 -1.83 -5.90
C ALA A 40 -6.52 -1.47 -4.92
N VAL A 41 -6.06 -0.22 -5.02
CA VAL A 41 -5.13 0.38 -4.06
C VAL A 41 -5.64 1.76 -3.70
N THR A 42 -5.90 1.98 -2.42
CA THR A 42 -6.47 3.24 -1.92
C THR A 42 -5.69 3.78 -0.71
N ALA A 43 -5.86 5.08 -0.47
CA ALA A 43 -5.34 5.75 0.72
C ALA A 43 -6.43 6.72 1.24
N PRO A 44 -7.45 6.22 1.96
CA PRO A 44 -8.56 7.01 2.43
C PRO A 44 -8.12 8.02 3.50
N PRO A 45 -8.85 9.12 3.68
CA PRO A 45 -8.52 10.11 4.71
C PRO A 45 -8.48 9.50 6.11
N SER A 46 -7.48 9.89 6.90
CA SER A 46 -7.39 9.57 8.32
C SER A 46 -7.60 10.84 9.13
N THR A 47 -8.44 10.77 10.17
CA THR A 47 -8.78 11.91 11.04
C THR A 47 -7.91 11.99 12.29
N ILE A 48 -7.18 10.92 12.62
CA ILE A 48 -6.41 10.79 13.87
C ILE A 48 -4.90 10.66 13.65
N SER A 49 -4.47 10.32 12.43
CA SER A 49 -3.06 10.17 12.06
C SER A 49 -2.67 11.17 10.98
N ASP A 50 -1.42 11.58 11.02
CA ASP A 50 -0.73 12.32 9.96
C ASP A 50 -0.42 11.46 8.72
N HIS A 51 -0.69 10.16 8.76
CA HIS A 51 -0.69 9.24 7.63
C HIS A 51 -2.12 8.83 7.22
N ARG A 52 -2.30 8.56 5.93
CA ARG A 52 -3.43 7.79 5.40
C ARG A 52 -3.05 6.31 5.35
N PRO A 53 -3.93 5.39 5.76
CA PRO A 53 -3.65 3.96 5.62
C PRO A 53 -3.49 3.58 4.14
N LEU A 54 -2.47 2.78 3.81
CA LEU A 54 -2.38 2.16 2.49
C LEU A 54 -3.23 0.89 2.49
N LEU A 55 -4.28 0.83 1.67
CA LEU A 55 -5.08 -0.37 1.47
C LEU A 55 -4.79 -1.00 0.12
N VAL A 56 -4.74 -2.33 0.11
CA VAL A 56 -4.63 -3.17 -1.08
C VAL A 56 -5.76 -4.20 -1.00
N ASP A 57 -6.69 -4.13 -1.94
CA ASP A 57 -7.76 -5.11 -2.05
C ASP A 57 -7.32 -6.24 -3.00
N LEU A 58 -7.40 -7.47 -2.53
CA LEU A 58 -7.10 -8.68 -3.31
C LEU A 58 -8.40 -9.34 -3.79
N GLY A 59 -8.34 -9.97 -4.96
CA GLY A 59 -9.50 -10.53 -5.65
C GLY A 59 -10.02 -11.87 -5.17
#